data_AF-A0A2T1F7I9-F1
#
_entry.id   AF-A0A2T1F7I9-F1
#
_cell.length_a   1.000
_cell.length_b   1.000
_cell.length_c   1.000
_cell.angle_alpha   90.00
_cell.angle_beta   90.00
_cell.angle_gamma   90.00
#
_symmetry.space_group_name_H-M   'P 1'
#
loop_
_entity.id
_entity.type
_entity.pdbx_description
1 polymer ?
#
loop_
_entity_poly.entity_id
_entity_poly.type
_entity_poly.pdbx_seq_one_letter_code
_entity_poly.pdbx_strand_id
1 'polypeptide(L)' 'DVYKRQHPGPGKNVKGTDWYWIDFDTCIDCGICLQVCPVENAIVPDERPELQQTPA' A
#
# COMPACT_ATOMS: atom_id res chain seq x y z
N ASP A 1 4.90 -13.48 5.25
CA ASP A 1 3.65 -12.74 5.04
C ASP A 1 3.94 -11.64 4.05
N VAL A 2 3.42 -11.78 2.82
CA VAL A 2 3.78 -10.97 1.64
C VAL A 2 3.48 -9.48 1.82
N TYR A 3 2.65 -9.13 2.81
CA TYR A 3 2.32 -7.77 3.20
C TYR A 3 3.39 -7.08 4.09
N LYS A 4 4.43 -7.79 4.55
CA LYS A 4 5.47 -7.20 5.42
C LYS A 4 6.30 -6.09 4.78
N ARG A 5 6.27 -5.94 3.45
CA ARG A 5 6.93 -4.82 2.74
C ARG A 5 6.06 -3.58 2.65
N GLN A 6 4.81 -3.64 3.07
CA GLN A 6 3.93 -2.48 3.14
C GLN A 6 3.98 -1.91 4.56
N HIS A 7 3.95 -0.59 4.66
CA HIS A 7 4.04 0.09 5.92
C HIS A 7 2.65 0.13 6.55
N PRO A 8 2.49 -0.30 7.82
CA PRO A 8 1.19 -0.20 8.48
C PRO A 8 0.82 1.28 8.64
N GLY A 9 -0.42 1.61 8.33
CA GLY A 9 -0.96 2.93 8.61
C GLY A 9 -1.30 3.08 10.11
N PRO A 10 -1.36 4.31 10.64
CA PRO A 10 -1.78 4.56 12.01
C PRO A 10 -3.26 4.22 12.19
N GLY A 11 -3.56 3.55 13.31
CA GLY A 11 -4.93 3.26 13.73
C GLY A 11 -5.69 2.38 12.74
N LYS A 12 -7.00 2.60 12.66
CA LYS A 12 -7.91 1.90 11.75
C LYS A 12 -8.38 2.85 10.65
N ASN A 13 -8.65 2.33 9.46
CA ASN A 13 -9.28 3.11 8.39
C ASN A 13 -10.76 3.39 8.69
N VAL A 14 -11.46 4.07 7.77
CA VAL A 14 -12.91 4.38 7.89
C VAL A 14 -13.81 3.15 8.02
N LYS A 15 -13.33 1.96 7.68
CA LYS A 15 -14.04 0.67 7.82
C LYS A 15 -13.70 -0.04 9.13
N GLY A 16 -12.87 0.54 9.99
CA GLY A 16 -12.43 -0.07 11.24
C GLY A 16 -11.40 -1.19 11.07
N THR A 17 -10.78 -1.32 9.89
CA THR A 17 -9.77 -2.35 9.62
C THR A 17 -8.37 -1.78 9.63
N ASP A 18 -7.38 -2.66 9.82
CA ASP A 18 -5.99 -2.32 9.54
C ASP A 18 -5.83 -1.95 8.06
N TRP A 19 -4.84 -1.11 7.78
CA TRP A 19 -4.56 -0.60 6.46
C TRP A 19 -3.05 -0.38 6.31
N TYR A 20 -2.61 -0.32 5.05
CA TYR A 20 -1.22 -0.26 4.70
C TYR A 20 -1.01 0.75 3.56
N TRP A 21 0.21 1.27 3.45
CA TRP A 21 0.65 2.17 2.39
C TRP A 21 2.03 1.74 1.87
N ILE A 22 2.36 2.16 0.66
CA ILE A 22 3.62 1.92 -0.03
C ILE A 22 4.56 3.08 0.25
N ASP A 23 5.71 2.79 0.85
CA ASP A 23 6.81 3.73 0.98
C ASP A 23 7.62 3.78 -0.32
N PHE A 24 7.53 4.90 -1.03
CA PHE A 24 8.21 5.06 -2.31
C PHE A 24 9.73 5.21 -2.18
N ASP A 25 10.24 5.66 -1.03
CA ASP A 25 11.69 5.77 -0.81
C ASP A 25 12.37 4.39 -0.72
N THR A 26 11.61 3.36 -0.34
CA THR A 26 12.10 1.98 -0.18
C THR A 26 11.57 1.02 -1.25
N CYS A 27 10.57 1.44 -2.04
CA CYS A 27 10.03 0.66 -3.16
C CYS A 27 11.11 0.44 -4.24
N ILE A 28 11.11 -0.74 -4.84
CA ILE A 28 12.02 -1.12 -5.95
C ILE A 28 11.25 -1.61 -7.18
N ASP A 29 9.95 -1.32 -7.25
CA ASP A 29 9.06 -1.68 -8.35
C ASP A 29 9.02 -3.17 -8.71
N CYS A 30 9.17 -4.04 -7.70
CA CYS A 30 9.19 -5.50 -7.91
C CYS A 30 7.83 -6.10 -8.33
N GLY A 31 6.74 -5.34 -8.28
CA GLY A 31 5.41 -5.77 -8.72
C GLY A 31 4.69 -6.82 -7.86
N ILE A 32 5.32 -7.34 -6.79
CA ILE A 32 4.71 -8.40 -5.97
C ILE A 32 3.40 -7.92 -5.30
N CYS A 33 3.34 -6.65 -4.87
CA CYS A 33 2.13 -6.09 -4.26
C CYS A 33 0.93 -6.11 -5.22
N LEU A 34 1.14 -5.84 -6.51
CA LEU A 34 0.12 -5.93 -7.57
C LEU A 34 -0.35 -7.38 -7.79
N GLN A 35 0.56 -8.36 -7.70
CA GLN A 35 0.23 -9.77 -7.95
C GLN A 35 -0.58 -10.40 -6.82
N VAL A 36 -0.30 -10.01 -5.57
CA VAL A 36 -0.87 -10.68 -4.39
C VAL A 36 -2.08 -9.97 -3.81
N CYS A 37 -2.29 -8.68 -4.13
CA CYS A 37 -3.40 -7.92 -3.59
C CYS A 37 -4.73 -8.49 -4.14
N PRO A 38 -5.64 -8.96 -3.28
CA PRO A 38 -6.91 -9.53 -3.73
C PRO A 38 -7.93 -8.46 -4.15
N VAL A 39 -7.60 -7.17 -3.98
CA VAL A 39 -8.50 -6.05 -4.28
C VAL A 39 -8.10 -5.45 -5.63
N GLU A 40 -9.01 -5.54 -6.59
CA GLU A 40 -8.82 -4.92 -7.90
C GLU A 40 -8.64 -3.41 -7.79
N ASN A 41 -7.70 -2.87 -8.57
CA ASN A 41 -7.40 -1.44 -8.66
C ASN A 41 -7.00 -0.76 -7.33
N ALA A 42 -6.65 -1.51 -6.28
CA ALA A 42 -6.11 -0.94 -5.05
C ALA A 42 -4.69 -0.38 -5.22
N ILE A 43 -3.93 -0.93 -6.18
CA ILE A 43 -2.55 -0.57 -6.49
C ILE A 43 -2.45 -0.39 -8.00
N VAL A 44 -1.72 0.64 -8.44
CA VAL A 44 -1.42 0.91 -9.85
C VAL A 44 0.08 0.72 -10.11
N PRO A 45 0.50 0.38 -11.34
CA PRO A 45 1.91 0.15 -11.68
C PRO A 45 2.74 1.44 -11.85
N ASP A 46 2.13 2.61 -11.60
CA ASP A 46 2.79 3.91 -11.64
C ASP A 46 2.87 4.50 -10.22
N GLU A 47 3.99 5.13 -9.87
CA GLU A 47 4.08 5.93 -8.65
C GLU A 47 3.20 7.18 -8.77
N ARG A 48 2.14 7.22 -7.95
CA ARG A 48 1.15 8.30 -7.91
C ARG A 48 0.95 8.76 -6.45
N PRO A 49 1.90 9.51 -5.87
CA PRO A 49 1.88 9.85 -4.45
C PRO A 49 0.62 10.61 -4.04
N GLU A 50 0.03 11.35 -4.96
CA GLU A 50 -1.21 12.11 -4.76
C GLU A 50 -2.46 11.23 -4.57
N LEU A 51 -2.41 9.95 -4.93
CA LEU A 51 -3.52 9.01 -4.77
C LEU A 51 -3.47 8.25 -3.44
N GLN A 52 -2.34 8.29 -2.74
CA GLN A 52 -2.13 7.51 -1.53
C GLN A 52 -2.46 8.32 -0.28
N GLN A 53 -3.13 7.69 0.68
CA GLN A 53 -3.25 8.23 2.04
C GLN A 53 -2.00 7.78 2.81
N THR A 54 -1.08 8.70 3.10
CA THR A 54 0.08 8.43 3.94
C THR A 54 -0.13 8.99 5.34
N PRO A 55 0.42 8.35 6.39
CA PRO A 55 0.62 9.02 7.66
C PRO A 55 1.48 10.27 7.42
N ALA A 56 1.15 11.38 8.09
CA ALA A 56 2.05 12.53 8.14
C ALA A 56 3.32 12.21 8.94
#